data_AF-A0A3D1IG16-F1
#
_entry.id   AF-A0A3D1IG16-F1
#
_cell.length_a   1.000
_cell.length_b   1.000
_cell.length_c   1.000
_cell.angle_alpha   90.00
_cell.angle_beta   90.00
_cell.angle_gamma   90.00
#
_symmetry.space_group_name_H-M   'P 1'
#
loop_
_entity.id
_entity.type
_entity.pdbx_description
1 polymer ?
#
loop_
_entity_poly.entity_id
_entity_poly.type
_entity_poly.pdbx_seq_one_letter_code
_entity_poly.pdbx_strand_id
1 'polypeptide(L)' 'AGQDDVEAGFRRATETLAAQGYDHSELPNPTICTPNPGTTIVSGMFRRYRRDGSVLAELGQTYIYG' A
#
# COMPACT_ATOMS: atom_id res chain seq x y z
N ALA A 1 -11.47 -16.15 -7.25
CA ALA A 1 -10.80 -16.00 -5.95
C ALA A 1 -11.85 -15.49 -4.99
N GLY A 2 -12.12 -16.23 -3.92
CA GLY A 2 -13.20 -15.94 -2.98
C GLY A 2 -12.79 -14.87 -1.94
N GLN A 3 -13.76 -14.37 -1.18
CA GLN A 3 -13.53 -13.46 -0.05
C GLN A 3 -12.50 -14.02 0.95
N ASP A 4 -12.57 -15.32 1.21
CA ASP A 4 -11.67 -16.02 2.16
C ASP A 4 -10.20 -16.00 1.69
N ASP A 5 -9.95 -16.09 0.38
CA ASP A 5 -8.59 -16.03 -0.19
C ASP A 5 -7.99 -14.64 0.01
N VAL A 6 -8.82 -13.59 -0.15
CA VAL A 6 -8.42 -12.19 0.05
C VAL A 6 -8.09 -11.95 1.52
N GLU A 7 -8.94 -12.43 2.43
CA GLU A 7 -8.70 -12.28 3.87
C GLU A 7 -7.43 -13.02 4.31
N ALA A 8 -7.25 -14.27 3.88
CA ALA A 8 -6.05 -15.05 4.19
C ALA A 8 -4.78 -14.40 3.64
N GLY A 9 -4.83 -13.86 2.42
CA GLY A 9 -3.74 -13.10 1.81
C GLY A 9 -3.40 -11.84 2.60
N PHE A 10 -4.41 -11.08 3.00
CA PHE A 10 -4.24 -9.86 3.78
C PHE A 10 -3.64 -10.13 5.17
N ARG A 11 -4.11 -11.17 5.85
CA ARG A 11 -3.57 -11.60 7.14
C ARG A 11 -2.08 -11.95 7.04
N ARG A 12 -1.70 -12.78 6.06
CA ARG A 12 -0.30 -13.18 5.85
C ARG A 12 0.60 -11.98 5.54
N ALA A 13 0.13 -11.04 4.72
CA ALA A 13 0.88 -9.82 4.43
C ALA A 13 1.08 -8.96 5.68
N THR A 14 0.05 -8.82 6.52
CA THR A 14 0.10 -8.04 7.75
C THR A 14 1.04 -8.66 8.79
N GLU A 15 0.99 -9.98 8.98
CA GLU A 15 1.91 -10.72 9.85
C GLU A 15 3.37 -10.54 9.40
N THR A 16 3.62 -10.61 8.10
CA THR A 16 4.95 -10.40 7.51
C THR A 16 5.47 -8.99 7.76
N LEU A 17 4.64 -7.97 7.57
CA LEU A 17 5.00 -6.57 7.83
C LEU A 17 5.28 -6.33 9.33
N ALA A 18 4.44 -6.88 10.20
CA ALA A 18 4.61 -6.77 11.65
C ALA A 18 5.96 -7.39 12.10
N ALA A 19 6.33 -8.55 11.56
CA ALA A 19 7.61 -9.22 11.82
C ALA A 19 8.83 -8.38 11.37
N GLN A 20 8.66 -7.54 10.35
CA GLN A 20 9.71 -6.64 9.85
C GLN A 20 9.78 -5.31 10.62
N GLY A 21 8.94 -5.14 11.65
CA GLY A 21 8.89 -3.91 12.45
C GLY A 21 8.18 -2.76 11.76
N TYR A 22 7.30 -3.03 10.79
CA TYR A 22 6.47 -2.02 10.12
C TYR A 22 5.75 -1.12 11.13
N ASP A 23 5.73 0.18 10.81
CA ASP A 23 4.99 1.20 11.55
C ASP A 23 3.93 1.85 10.66
N HIS A 24 4.36 2.62 9.66
CA HIS A 24 3.48 3.31 8.73
C HIS A 24 4.04 3.33 7.30
N SER A 25 3.17 3.70 6.36
CA SER A 25 3.52 3.94 4.96
C SER A 25 3.12 5.35 4.57
N GLU A 26 3.91 5.97 3.70
CA GLU A 26 3.60 7.29 3.14
C GLU A 26 3.71 7.27 1.63
N LEU A 27 2.90 8.09 0.98
CA LEU A 27 2.97 8.37 -0.45
C LEU A 27 3.13 9.88 -0.64
N PRO A 28 4.35 10.43 -0.53
CA PRO A 28 4.56 11.86 -0.31
C PRO A 28 4.13 12.74 -1.49
N ASN A 29 4.32 12.24 -2.72
CA ASN A 29 4.02 12.97 -3.95
C ASN A 29 3.13 12.11 -4.86
N PRO A 30 1.84 11.92 -4.51
CA PRO A 30 0.94 11.12 -5.32
C PRO A 30 0.58 11.87 -6.60
N THR A 31 0.59 11.16 -7.73
CA THR A 31 -0.08 11.57 -8.96
C THR A 31 -1.51 11.04 -8.92
N ILE A 32 -2.49 11.94 -9.08
CA ILE A 32 -3.91 11.61 -9.04
C ILE A 32 -4.51 11.89 -10.42
N CYS A 33 -5.22 10.93 -10.99
CA CYS A 33 -5.89 11.04 -12.29
C CYS A 33 -7.31 10.48 -12.23
N THR A 34 -8.26 11.23 -12.78
CA THR A 34 -9.69 10.89 -12.77
C THR A 34 -10.17 10.76 -14.23
N PRO A 35 -9.92 9.62 -14.89
CA PRO A 35 -10.12 9.50 -16.34
C PRO A 35 -11.59 9.55 -16.77
N ASN A 36 -12.50 9.21 -15.87
CA ASN A 36 -13.95 9.28 -16.07
C ASN A 36 -14.67 9.40 -14.72
N PRO A 37 -15.97 9.80 -14.69
CA PRO A 37 -16.77 9.77 -13.48
C PRO A 37 -16.82 8.36 -12.89
N GLY A 38 -16.53 8.25 -11.60
CA GLY A 38 -16.51 6.98 -10.87
C GLY A 38 -15.11 6.36 -10.73
N THR A 39 -14.16 6.66 -11.62
CA THR A 39 -12.80 6.10 -11.53
C THR A 39 -11.78 7.11 -11.04
N THR A 40 -10.98 6.76 -10.02
CA THR A 40 -9.81 7.53 -9.59
C THR A 40 -8.57 6.63 -9.54
N ILE A 41 -7.47 7.09 -10.14
CA ILE A 41 -6.17 6.45 -10.11
C ILE A 41 -5.24 7.29 -9.23
N VAL A 42 -4.63 6.68 -8.23
CA VAL A 42 -3.60 7.29 -7.38
C VAL A 42 -2.31 6.50 -7.55
N SER A 43 -1.24 7.13 -8.02
CA SER A 43 0.03 6.47 -8.30
C SER A 43 1.22 7.24 -7.77
N GLY A 44 2.29 6.56 -7.38
CA GLY A 44 3.55 7.20 -7.05
C GLY A 44 4.52 6.28 -6.33
N MET A 45 5.63 6.88 -5.89
CA MET A 45 6.60 6.22 -5.01
C MET A 45 6.12 6.29 -3.57
N PHE A 46 5.94 5.13 -2.95
CA PHE A 46 5.61 5.02 -1.55
C PHE A 46 6.79 4.49 -0.74
N ARG A 47 6.86 4.94 0.50
CA ARG A 47 7.86 4.52 1.48
C ARG A 47 7.18 3.79 2.61
N ARG A 48 7.79 2.70 3.07
CA ARG A 48 7.43 2.06 4.34
C ARG A 48 8.51 2.36 5.36
N TYR A 49 8.10 2.60 6.59
CA TYR A 49 9.01 2.84 7.70
C TYR A 49 8.87 1.75 8.75
N ARG A 50 9.99 1.47 9.42
CA ARG A 50 10.00 0.73 10.67
C ARG A 50 9.66 1.65 11.83
N ARG A 51 9.35 1.05 12.99
CA ARG A 51 9.08 1.76 14.26
C ARG A 51 10.23 2.65 14.75
N ASP A 52 11.45 2.39 14.32
CA ASP A 52 12.63 3.22 14.63
C ASP A 52 12.83 4.40 13.64
N GLY A 53 11.92 4.56 12.68
CA GLY A 53 12.00 5.59 11.63
C GLY A 53 12.88 5.21 10.45
N SER A 54 13.56 4.06 10.46
CA SER A 54 14.34 3.60 9.31
C SER A 54 13.45 3.18 8.15
N VAL A 55 13.94 3.36 6.92
CA VAL A 55 13.22 2.94 5.71
C VAL A 55 13.19 1.41 5.65
N LEU A 56 11.99 0.85 5.60
CA LEU A 56 11.73 -0.56 5.40
C LEU A 56 11.75 -0.92 3.90
N ALA A 57 11.12 -0.09 3.07
CA ALA A 57 11.08 -0.28 1.62
C ALA A 57 10.74 1.02 0.88
N GLU A 58 11.24 1.15 -0.35
CA GLU A 58 10.79 2.15 -1.33
C GLU A 58 10.26 1.41 -2.57
N LEU A 59 9.03 1.72 -2.96
CA LEU A 59 8.27 0.91 -3.91
C LEU A 59 7.38 1.82 -4.77
N GLY A 60 7.13 1.42 -6.02
CA GLY A 60 6.09 2.03 -6.85
C GLY A 60 4.74 1.38 -6.57
N GLN A 61 3.68 2.18 -6.43
CA GLN A 61 2.32 1.67 -6.19
C GLN A 61 1.31 2.49 -6.98
N THR A 62 0.30 1.79 -7.49
CA THR A 62 -0.90 2.39 -8.10
C THR A 62 -2.14 1.80 -7.44
N TYR A 63 -3.04 2.66 -6.96
CA TYR A 63 -4.37 2.33 -6.48
C TYR A 63 -5.39 2.77 -7.53
N ILE A 64 -6.40 1.93 -7.76
CA ILE A 64 -7.51 2.21 -8.65
C ILE A 64 -8.79 2.10 -7.80
N TYR A 65 -9.55 3.19 -7.74
CA TYR A 65 -10.85 3.28 -7.11
C TYR A 65 -11.91 3.37 -8.20
N GLY A 66 -12.99 2.60 -8.06
CA GLY A 66 -14.08 2.46 -9.04
C GLY A 66 -15.36 1.98 -8.37
#